data_AF-D3QAX7-F1
#
_entry.id   AF-D3QAX7-F1
#
_cell.length_a   1.000
_cell.length_b   1.000
_cell.length_c   1.000
_cell.angle_alpha   90.00
_cell.angle_beta   90.00
_cell.angle_gamma   90.00
#
_symmetry.space_group_name_H-M   'P 1'
#
loop_
_entity.id
_entity.type
_entity.pdbx_description
1 polymer ?
#
loop_
_entity_poly.entity_id
_entity_poly.type
_entity_poly.pdbx_seq_one_letter_code
_entity_poly.pdbx_strand_id
1 'polypeptide(L)'
;MKVRKEFDEATAAHRAAAGHLERARALLPKHGKAPVTDRQRALVTRLAQAALAATPGWLGHRLTGAMPGVPLGEADAAQPLSVRVGECRLDDDHRFPAVVNLLGTGHLAVDADATDPRAMSLLRSVPLRLLAARPSETLNVSFVDCCLDGEVFAPFGPLVEAGLAPEVATGEIGLAGVLDTAEAHLDHARRRGGAAADLPERLVVIAGLPPEPGAVTARLANLIASGPEARLHLVLADARVRPNRSGTRTTHVSLSGDRATVAGIPLPVRVDAEPEPELITELCGRLAANRQWVIEDDLT
;
A
#
# COMPACT_ATOMS: atom_id res chain seq x y z
N MET A 1 -13.18 42.85 -11.33
CA MET A 1 -13.31 42.52 -12.77
C MET A 1 -12.25 41.53 -13.27
N LYS A 2 -10.97 41.64 -12.83
CA LYS A 2 -9.86 40.75 -13.24
C LYS A 2 -10.05 39.26 -12.88
N VAL A 3 -10.53 38.97 -11.66
CA VAL A 3 -10.79 37.59 -11.19
C VAL A 3 -11.84 36.85 -12.02
N ARG A 4 -12.88 37.56 -12.50
CA ARG A 4 -13.93 36.96 -13.34
C ARG A 4 -13.40 36.60 -14.74
N LYS A 5 -12.54 37.45 -15.30
CA LYS A 5 -11.87 37.19 -16.59
C LYS A 5 -10.93 36.00 -16.49
N GLU A 6 -10.13 35.91 -15.43
CA GLU A 6 -9.23 34.77 -15.17
C GLU A 6 -10.03 33.46 -14.98
N PHE A 7 -11.17 33.51 -14.30
CA PHE A 7 -12.06 32.36 -14.13
C PHE A 7 -12.70 31.90 -15.46
N ASP A 8 -13.15 32.85 -16.29
CA ASP A 8 -13.75 32.56 -17.60
C ASP A 8 -12.70 31.97 -18.56
N GLU A 9 -11.47 32.49 -18.55
CA GLU A 9 -10.34 31.95 -19.30
C GLU A 9 -9.97 30.54 -18.84
N ALA A 10 -9.90 30.30 -17.53
CA ALA A 10 -9.65 28.97 -16.97
C ALA A 10 -10.76 27.97 -17.35
N THR A 11 -12.02 28.38 -17.32
CA THR A 11 -13.17 27.56 -17.71
C THR A 11 -13.14 27.23 -19.19
N ALA A 12 -12.81 28.20 -20.05
CA ALA A 12 -12.67 27.99 -21.48
C ALA A 12 -11.51 27.03 -21.80
N ALA A 13 -10.37 27.19 -21.14
CA ALA A 13 -9.23 26.29 -21.28
C ALA A 13 -9.57 24.86 -20.83
N HIS A 14 -10.29 24.70 -19.72
CA HIS A 14 -10.75 23.40 -19.23
C HIS A 14 -11.68 22.71 -20.24
N ARG A 15 -12.67 23.44 -20.78
CA ARG A 15 -13.60 22.89 -21.80
C ARG A 15 -12.86 22.51 -23.08
N ALA A 16 -11.89 23.32 -23.52
CA ALA A 16 -11.07 23.02 -24.67
C ALA A 16 -10.25 21.75 -24.44
N ALA A 17 -9.58 21.62 -23.28
CA ALA A 17 -8.83 20.43 -22.90
C ALA A 17 -9.73 19.18 -22.85
N ALA A 18 -10.92 19.27 -22.25
CA ALA A 18 -11.90 18.20 -22.25
C ALA A 18 -12.32 17.79 -23.68
N GLY A 19 -12.59 18.77 -24.55
CA GLY A 19 -12.91 18.52 -25.96
C GLY A 19 -11.75 17.94 -26.78
N HIS A 20 -10.50 18.23 -26.44
CA HIS A 20 -9.32 17.59 -27.03
C HIS A 20 -9.18 16.14 -26.55
N LEU A 21 -9.41 15.88 -25.26
CA LEU A 21 -9.37 14.53 -24.68
C LEU A 21 -10.45 13.63 -25.29
N GLU A 22 -11.68 14.11 -25.43
CA GLU A 22 -12.78 13.36 -26.06
C GLU A 22 -12.49 13.05 -27.53
N ARG A 23 -11.95 14.01 -28.28
CA ARG A 23 -11.49 13.76 -29.66
C ARG A 23 -10.38 12.71 -29.73
N ALA A 24 -9.40 12.77 -28.84
CA ALA A 24 -8.34 11.78 -28.77
C ALA A 24 -8.90 10.38 -28.44
N ARG A 25 -9.83 10.28 -27.48
CA ARG A 25 -10.53 9.04 -27.12
C ARG A 25 -11.34 8.47 -28.28
N ALA A 26 -11.99 9.30 -29.08
CA ALA A 26 -12.74 8.87 -30.25
C ALA A 26 -11.85 8.37 -31.41
N LEU A 27 -10.59 8.84 -31.47
CA LEU A 27 -9.61 8.44 -32.49
C LEU A 27 -8.82 7.19 -32.09
N LEU A 28 -8.57 6.97 -30.79
CA LEU A 28 -7.81 5.84 -30.26
C LEU A 28 -8.30 4.45 -30.75
N PRO A 29 -9.61 4.14 -30.78
CA PRO A 29 -10.10 2.88 -31.33
C PRO A 29 -9.83 2.69 -32.82
N LYS A 30 -9.69 3.80 -33.58
CA LYS A 30 -9.41 3.76 -35.04
C LYS A 30 -7.94 3.47 -35.35
N HIS A 31 -7.07 3.55 -34.34
CA HIS A 31 -5.70 3.08 -34.41
C HIS A 31 -5.65 1.80 -33.57
N GLY A 32 -5.93 0.66 -34.21
CA GLY A 32 -5.84 -0.64 -33.56
C GLY A 32 -4.51 -0.79 -32.81
N LYS A 33 -4.50 -1.55 -31.71
CA LYS A 33 -3.26 -1.77 -30.94
C LYS A 33 -2.18 -2.31 -31.88
N ALA A 34 -1.01 -1.69 -31.85
CA ALA A 34 0.15 -2.21 -32.56
C ALA A 34 0.38 -3.67 -32.12
N PRO A 35 0.70 -4.58 -33.06
CA PRO A 35 0.90 -5.98 -32.72
C PRO A 35 2.06 -6.13 -31.73
N VAL A 36 1.85 -6.98 -30.72
CA VAL A 36 2.87 -7.28 -29.72
C VAL A 36 4.03 -8.03 -30.37
N THR A 37 5.25 -7.53 -30.16
CA THR A 37 6.49 -8.14 -30.67
C THR A 37 6.97 -9.30 -29.80
N ASP A 38 7.74 -10.24 -30.37
CA ASP A 38 8.37 -11.33 -29.60
C ASP A 38 9.26 -10.82 -28.47
N ARG A 39 9.96 -9.70 -28.69
CA ARG A 39 10.79 -9.04 -27.67
C ARG A 39 9.96 -8.59 -26.47
N GLN A 40 8.76 -8.04 -26.71
CA GLN A 40 7.87 -7.62 -25.62
C GLN A 40 7.31 -8.83 -24.87
N ARG A 41 6.93 -9.91 -25.57
CA ARG A 41 6.52 -11.17 -24.92
C ARG A 41 7.62 -11.73 -24.02
N ALA A 42 8.84 -11.83 -24.53
CA ALA A 42 9.99 -12.32 -23.77
C ALA A 42 10.30 -11.43 -22.55
N LEU A 43 10.14 -10.11 -22.67
CA LEU A 43 10.30 -9.20 -21.54
C LEU A 43 9.22 -9.44 -20.47
N VAL A 44 7.96 -9.61 -20.86
CA VAL A 44 6.87 -9.92 -19.92
C VAL A 44 7.13 -11.24 -19.19
N THR A 45 7.58 -12.29 -19.89
CA THR A 45 7.94 -13.56 -19.25
C THR A 45 9.04 -13.36 -18.20
N ARG A 46 10.08 -12.58 -18.53
CA ARG A 46 11.16 -12.28 -17.57
C ARG A 46 10.67 -11.47 -16.37
N LEU A 47 9.80 -10.48 -16.59
CA LEU A 47 9.19 -9.69 -15.52
C LEU A 47 8.31 -10.56 -14.62
N ALA A 48 7.56 -11.50 -15.19
CA ALA A 48 6.77 -12.47 -14.41
C ALA A 48 7.65 -13.34 -13.51
N GLN A 49 8.76 -13.87 -14.06
CA GLN A 49 9.73 -14.67 -13.30
C GLN A 49 10.39 -13.84 -12.18
N ALA A 50 10.81 -12.61 -12.48
CA ALA A 50 11.41 -11.72 -11.50
C ALA A 50 10.42 -11.36 -10.38
N ALA A 51 9.15 -11.10 -10.71
CA ALA A 51 8.10 -10.81 -9.73
C ALA A 51 7.85 -12.01 -8.80
N LEU A 52 7.79 -13.24 -9.34
CA LEU A 52 7.63 -14.45 -8.54
C LEU A 52 8.81 -14.67 -7.59
N ALA A 53 10.04 -14.44 -8.06
CA ALA A 53 11.24 -14.53 -7.22
C ALA A 53 11.27 -13.46 -6.12
N ALA A 54 10.80 -12.24 -6.42
CA ALA A 54 10.78 -11.13 -5.47
C ALA A 54 9.62 -11.19 -4.45
N THR A 55 8.59 -12.01 -4.72
CA THR A 55 7.39 -12.08 -3.87
C THR A 55 7.01 -13.53 -3.53
N PRO A 56 7.88 -14.27 -2.81
CA PRO A 56 7.58 -15.64 -2.41
C PRO A 56 6.40 -15.72 -1.45
N GLY A 57 5.74 -16.88 -1.42
CA GLY A 57 4.66 -17.18 -0.48
C GLY A 57 3.55 -16.14 -0.49
N TRP A 58 3.19 -15.64 0.70
CA TRP A 58 2.13 -14.65 0.90
C TRP A 58 2.35 -13.34 0.14
N LEU A 59 3.59 -12.92 -0.09
CA LEU A 59 3.92 -11.63 -0.70
C LEU A 59 3.41 -11.52 -2.15
N GLY A 60 3.38 -12.64 -2.88
CA GLY A 60 2.97 -12.70 -4.28
C GLY A 60 1.64 -13.40 -4.51
N HIS A 61 1.07 -14.01 -3.47
CA HIS A 61 -0.16 -14.79 -3.58
C HIS A 61 -1.38 -13.93 -3.93
N ARG A 62 -2.30 -14.49 -4.72
CA ARG A 62 -3.60 -13.86 -4.99
C ARG A 62 -4.54 -14.18 -3.84
N LEU A 63 -5.08 -13.15 -3.19
CA LEU A 63 -5.94 -13.29 -2.01
C LEU A 63 -7.42 -13.47 -2.37
N THR A 64 -7.70 -14.26 -3.41
CA THR A 64 -9.05 -14.50 -3.92
C THR A 64 -9.45 -15.94 -3.69
N GLY A 65 -10.61 -16.17 -3.07
CA GLY A 65 -11.13 -17.50 -2.78
C GLY A 65 -10.54 -18.10 -1.50
N ALA A 66 -10.38 -19.43 -1.48
CA ALA A 66 -10.00 -20.17 -0.28
C ALA A 66 -8.60 -19.80 0.26
N MET A 67 -8.46 -19.93 1.59
CA MET A 67 -7.21 -19.74 2.32
C MET A 67 -6.08 -20.58 1.69
N PRO A 68 -4.96 -19.97 1.28
CA PRO A 68 -3.86 -20.72 0.71
C PRO A 68 -3.14 -21.52 1.80
N GLY A 69 -2.69 -22.73 1.44
CA GLY A 69 -1.87 -23.60 2.29
C GLY A 69 -0.41 -23.13 2.41
N VAL A 70 -0.16 -21.82 2.35
CA VAL A 70 1.18 -21.24 2.44
C VAL A 70 1.53 -21.03 3.93
N PRO A 71 2.70 -21.47 4.41
CA PRO A 71 3.09 -21.27 5.80
C PRO A 71 3.23 -19.78 6.16
N LEU A 72 3.05 -19.48 7.45
CA LEU A 72 3.15 -18.11 7.98
C LEU A 72 4.57 -17.83 8.46
N GLY A 73 5.02 -16.58 8.32
CA GLY A 73 6.26 -16.10 8.94
C GLY A 73 7.57 -16.59 8.30
N GLU A 74 7.54 -17.11 7.07
CA GLU A 74 8.75 -17.64 6.41
C GLU A 74 9.73 -16.57 5.94
N ALA A 75 9.34 -15.29 5.89
CA ALA A 75 10.21 -14.23 5.39
C ALA A 75 11.23 -13.76 6.45
N ASP A 76 12.52 -13.78 6.09
CA ASP A 76 13.63 -13.32 6.94
C ASP A 76 13.46 -11.85 7.36
N ALA A 77 13.30 -11.63 8.67
CA ALA A 77 13.08 -10.34 9.32
C ALA A 77 14.10 -9.25 8.95
N ALA A 78 15.31 -9.61 8.54
CA ALA A 78 16.35 -8.64 8.15
C ALA A 78 16.23 -8.20 6.67
N GLN A 79 15.54 -8.96 5.83
CA GLN A 79 15.48 -8.69 4.39
C GLN A 79 14.35 -7.73 4.03
N PRO A 80 14.58 -6.76 3.12
CA PRO A 80 13.52 -5.92 2.58
C PRO A 80 12.47 -6.74 1.84
N LEU A 81 11.19 -6.38 1.97
CA LEU A 81 10.09 -7.09 1.33
C LEU A 81 9.44 -6.26 0.24
N SER A 82 9.26 -6.92 -0.91
CA SER A 82 8.39 -6.46 -1.97
C SER A 82 7.03 -7.13 -1.85
N VAL A 83 5.97 -6.43 -2.24
CA VAL A 83 4.59 -6.90 -2.13
C VAL A 83 3.84 -6.72 -3.44
N ARG A 84 3.05 -7.72 -3.81
CA ARG A 84 2.12 -7.64 -4.95
C ARG A 84 1.00 -6.65 -4.66
N VAL A 85 0.72 -5.78 -5.63
CA VAL A 85 -0.38 -4.79 -5.60
C VAL A 85 -1.40 -5.00 -6.73
N GLY A 86 -1.11 -5.87 -7.69
CA GLY A 86 -1.98 -6.11 -8.82
C GLY A 86 -1.31 -6.90 -9.94
N GLU A 87 -1.80 -6.69 -11.16
CA GLU A 87 -1.30 -7.36 -12.36
C GLU A 87 -1.20 -6.40 -13.54
N CYS A 88 -0.09 -6.48 -14.26
CA CYS A 88 0.07 -5.88 -15.57
C CYS A 88 -0.33 -6.88 -16.65
N ARG A 89 -1.03 -6.39 -17.68
CA ARG A 89 -1.37 -7.19 -18.87
C ARG A 89 -0.92 -6.49 -20.13
N LEU A 90 -0.13 -7.20 -20.93
CA LEU A 90 0.23 -6.78 -22.28
C LEU A 90 -0.86 -7.23 -23.26
N ASP A 91 -1.22 -8.50 -23.20
CA ASP A 91 -2.36 -9.14 -23.86
C ASP A 91 -2.99 -10.20 -22.94
N ASP A 92 -3.78 -11.13 -23.48
CA ASP A 92 -4.49 -12.13 -22.67
C ASP A 92 -3.56 -13.24 -22.14
N ASP A 93 -2.50 -13.56 -22.88
CA ASP A 93 -1.55 -14.61 -22.55
C ASP A 93 -0.33 -14.08 -21.80
N HIS A 94 -0.01 -12.79 -21.95
CA HIS A 94 1.18 -12.16 -21.39
C HIS A 94 0.83 -11.19 -20.27
N ARG A 95 1.01 -11.68 -19.03
CA ARG A 95 0.77 -10.95 -17.79
C ARG A 95 1.90 -11.14 -16.79
N PHE A 96 2.08 -10.17 -15.90
CA PHE A 96 3.01 -10.30 -14.78
C PHE A 96 2.48 -9.57 -13.53
N PRO A 97 2.77 -10.07 -12.31
CA PRO A 97 2.40 -9.37 -11.08
C PRO A 97 3.03 -7.97 -11.02
N ALA A 98 2.23 -6.97 -10.68
CA ALA A 98 2.73 -5.66 -10.29
C ALA A 98 3.19 -5.73 -8.84
N VAL A 99 4.46 -5.41 -8.60
CA VAL A 99 5.13 -5.55 -7.31
C VAL A 99 5.74 -4.21 -6.92
N VAL A 100 5.62 -3.84 -5.65
CA VAL A 100 6.24 -2.62 -5.08
C VAL A 100 7.16 -3.00 -3.94
N ASN A 101 8.28 -2.30 -3.81
CA ASN A 101 9.16 -2.43 -2.64
C ASN A 101 8.56 -1.60 -1.50
N LEU A 102 8.45 -2.19 -0.30
CA LEU A 102 7.82 -1.52 0.84
C LEU A 102 8.66 -1.65 2.10
N LEU A 103 8.58 -2.78 2.81
CA LEU A 103 9.31 -2.98 4.06
C LEU A 103 10.82 -3.02 3.79
N GLY A 104 11.58 -2.28 4.61
CA GLY A 104 13.02 -2.07 4.45
C GLY A 104 13.42 -1.09 3.33
N THR A 105 12.49 -0.60 2.49
CA THR A 105 12.85 0.27 1.34
C THR A 105 12.19 1.63 1.33
N GLY A 106 10.94 1.75 1.78
CA GLY A 106 10.18 2.97 1.53
C GLY A 106 8.73 2.94 2.02
N HIS A 107 7.89 3.70 1.33
CA HIS A 107 6.47 3.88 1.64
C HIS A 107 5.61 3.60 0.40
N LEU A 108 4.32 3.39 0.62
CA LEU A 108 3.30 3.25 -0.42
C LEU A 108 2.26 4.35 -0.24
N ALA A 109 1.96 5.06 -1.33
CA ALA A 109 1.01 6.16 -1.36
C ALA A 109 -0.01 5.96 -2.48
N VAL A 110 -1.29 5.98 -2.17
CA VAL A 110 -2.41 5.86 -3.11
C VAL A 110 -3.15 7.20 -3.15
N ASP A 111 -3.40 7.74 -4.36
CA ASP A 111 -4.07 9.04 -4.55
C ASP A 111 -5.61 8.95 -4.56
N ALA A 112 -6.15 8.03 -3.76
CA ALA A 112 -7.57 7.83 -3.51
C ALA A 112 -7.77 7.37 -2.06
N ASP A 113 -8.95 7.62 -1.50
CA ASP A 113 -9.34 7.14 -0.17
C ASP A 113 -10.09 5.79 -0.24
N ALA A 114 -10.48 5.26 0.92
CA ALA A 114 -11.12 3.95 1.03
C ALA A 114 -12.52 3.86 0.41
N THR A 115 -13.11 4.97 -0.05
CA THR A 115 -14.36 4.92 -0.84
C THR A 115 -14.12 4.38 -2.26
N ASP A 116 -12.88 4.39 -2.75
CA ASP A 116 -12.49 3.67 -3.96
C ASP A 116 -12.21 2.19 -3.63
N PRO A 117 -12.94 1.22 -4.22
CA PRO A 117 -12.75 -0.21 -3.93
C PRO A 117 -11.32 -0.72 -4.18
N ARG A 118 -10.57 -0.08 -5.08
CA ARG A 118 -9.17 -0.45 -5.35
C ARG A 118 -8.24 0.05 -4.26
N ALA A 119 -8.50 1.24 -3.71
CA ALA A 119 -7.76 1.74 -2.56
C ALA A 119 -8.06 0.90 -1.31
N MET A 120 -9.34 0.56 -1.07
CA MET A 120 -9.76 -0.40 -0.04
C MET A 120 -9.03 -1.73 -0.19
N SER A 121 -9.00 -2.30 -1.40
CA SER A 121 -8.26 -3.51 -1.71
C SER A 121 -6.77 -3.40 -1.34
N LEU A 122 -6.10 -2.31 -1.70
CA LEU A 122 -4.68 -2.10 -1.33
C LEU A 122 -4.49 -1.95 0.19
N LEU A 123 -5.35 -1.17 0.85
CA LEU A 123 -5.31 -0.94 2.29
C LEU A 123 -5.48 -2.23 3.10
N ARG A 124 -6.27 -3.19 2.60
CA ARG A 124 -6.46 -4.50 3.27
C ARG A 124 -5.42 -5.52 2.82
N SER A 125 -5.17 -5.63 1.53
CA SER A 125 -4.36 -6.70 0.97
C SER A 125 -2.86 -6.53 1.21
N VAL A 126 -2.34 -5.30 1.26
CA VAL A 126 -0.91 -5.06 1.53
C VAL A 126 -0.52 -5.44 2.96
N PRO A 127 -1.15 -4.90 4.03
CA PRO A 127 -0.78 -5.30 5.39
C PRO A 127 -1.03 -6.78 5.64
N LEU A 128 -2.10 -7.36 5.08
CA LEU A 128 -2.37 -8.80 5.23
C LEU A 128 -1.21 -9.67 4.71
N ARG A 129 -0.68 -9.35 3.53
CA ARG A 129 0.47 -10.08 2.95
C ARG A 129 1.73 -9.91 3.79
N LEU A 130 1.98 -8.70 4.29
CA LEU A 130 3.17 -8.41 5.09
C LEU A 130 3.12 -9.11 6.45
N LEU A 131 1.97 -9.06 7.13
CA LEU A 131 1.74 -9.74 8.40
C LEU A 131 1.81 -11.26 8.27
N ALA A 132 1.31 -11.82 7.17
CA ALA A 132 1.40 -13.26 6.92
C ALA A 132 2.83 -13.72 6.54
N ALA A 133 3.61 -12.85 5.90
CA ALA A 133 4.97 -13.15 5.49
C ALA A 133 5.99 -13.01 6.62
N ARG A 134 5.84 -12.00 7.49
CA ARG A 134 6.76 -11.71 8.60
C ARG A 134 6.44 -12.56 9.84
N PRO A 135 7.46 -13.00 10.60
CA PRO A 135 7.24 -13.48 11.96
C PRO A 135 6.55 -12.40 12.80
N SER A 136 5.58 -12.80 13.61
CA SER A 136 4.64 -11.90 14.32
C SER A 136 5.31 -10.91 15.29
N GLU A 137 6.50 -11.23 15.77
CA GLU A 137 7.31 -10.45 16.70
C GLU A 137 8.18 -9.39 16.00
N THR A 138 8.28 -9.46 14.68
CA THR A 138 9.20 -8.63 13.89
C THR A 138 8.53 -7.45 13.19
N LEU A 139 7.19 -7.42 13.16
CA LEU A 139 6.39 -6.39 12.51
C LEU A 139 5.26 -5.92 13.42
N ASN A 140 5.34 -4.67 13.86
CA ASN A 140 4.25 -3.99 14.55
C ASN A 140 3.42 -3.18 13.55
N VAL A 141 2.10 -3.34 13.61
CA VAL A 141 1.17 -2.60 12.73
C VAL A 141 0.29 -1.63 13.54
N SER A 142 -0.02 -0.49 12.96
CA SER A 142 -1.04 0.44 13.47
C SER A 142 -1.96 0.86 12.33
N PHE A 143 -3.26 0.73 12.56
CA PHE A 143 -4.29 1.08 11.59
C PHE A 143 -4.94 2.41 11.97
N VAL A 144 -5.11 3.29 10.99
CA VAL A 144 -5.78 4.56 11.14
C VAL A 144 -6.88 4.68 10.08
N ASP A 145 -8.11 4.89 10.50
CA ASP A 145 -9.25 5.12 9.62
C ASP A 145 -9.89 6.48 9.91
N CYS A 146 -9.53 7.46 9.08
CA CYS A 146 -10.16 8.78 9.07
C CYS A 146 -11.26 8.88 8.01
N CYS A 147 -11.59 7.79 7.31
CA CYS A 147 -12.50 7.79 6.16
C CYS A 147 -13.87 7.18 6.51
N LEU A 148 -13.89 6.00 7.14
CA LEU A 148 -15.10 5.22 7.43
C LEU A 148 -15.19 4.77 8.89
N ASP A 149 -14.63 5.56 9.81
CA ASP A 149 -14.75 5.39 11.29
C ASP A 149 -14.43 3.98 11.80
N GLY A 150 -13.40 3.35 11.23
CA GLY A 150 -12.87 2.04 11.64
C GLY A 150 -13.33 0.88 10.75
N GLU A 151 -14.36 1.07 9.92
CA GLU A 151 -14.89 0.03 9.04
C GLU A 151 -13.84 -0.50 8.05
N VAL A 152 -12.89 0.35 7.62
CA VAL A 152 -11.82 -0.08 6.70
C VAL A 152 -11.03 -1.25 7.28
N PHE A 153 -10.75 -1.26 8.58
CA PHE A 153 -9.90 -2.25 9.22
C PHE A 153 -10.63 -3.17 10.19
N ALA A 154 -11.96 -3.10 10.29
CA ALA A 154 -12.76 -3.99 11.12
C ALA A 154 -12.44 -5.50 10.94
N PRO A 155 -12.20 -6.03 9.72
CA PRO A 155 -11.82 -7.44 9.54
C PRO A 155 -10.49 -7.85 10.19
N PHE A 156 -9.63 -6.89 10.59
CA PHE A 156 -8.40 -7.15 11.34
C PHE A 156 -8.61 -7.27 12.86
N GLY A 157 -9.87 -7.23 13.33
CA GLY A 157 -10.27 -7.34 14.74
C GLY A 157 -9.56 -8.43 15.54
N PRO A 158 -9.37 -9.66 15.01
CA PRO A 158 -8.65 -10.71 15.75
C PRO A 158 -7.22 -10.34 16.16
N LEU A 159 -6.53 -9.45 15.43
CA LEU A 159 -5.21 -8.96 15.84
C LEU A 159 -5.30 -8.04 17.06
N VAL A 160 -6.36 -7.23 17.14
CA VAL A 160 -6.60 -6.32 18.26
C VAL A 160 -6.98 -7.12 19.51
N GLU A 161 -7.89 -8.07 19.36
CA GLU A 161 -8.32 -8.97 20.44
C GLU A 161 -7.15 -9.77 21.05
N ALA A 162 -6.18 -10.15 20.21
CA ALA A 162 -4.98 -10.86 20.64
C ALA A 162 -3.84 -9.94 21.11
N GLY A 163 -4.02 -8.62 21.12
CA GLY A 163 -2.99 -7.64 21.51
C GLY A 163 -1.81 -7.56 20.54
N LEU A 164 -1.98 -8.02 19.29
CA LEU A 164 -0.98 -7.93 18.22
C LEU A 164 -0.97 -6.55 17.55
N ALA A 165 -2.10 -5.86 17.60
CA ALA A 165 -2.26 -4.50 17.10
C ALA A 165 -3.03 -3.66 18.12
N PRO A 166 -2.80 -2.35 18.21
CA PRO A 166 -3.68 -1.46 18.96
C PRO A 166 -5.06 -1.37 18.29
N GLU A 167 -6.05 -0.85 19.02
CA GLU A 167 -7.35 -0.49 18.43
C GLU A 167 -7.17 0.43 17.22
N VAL A 168 -8.07 0.28 16.23
CA VAL A 168 -8.05 1.10 15.02
C VAL A 168 -8.27 2.55 15.42
N ALA A 169 -7.28 3.39 15.16
CA ALA A 169 -7.37 4.80 15.48
C ALA A 169 -8.31 5.51 14.51
N THR A 170 -9.30 6.25 15.02
CA THR A 170 -10.23 7.01 14.19
C THR A 170 -10.12 8.52 14.41
N GLY A 171 -10.47 9.28 13.37
CA GLY A 171 -10.46 10.74 13.40
C GLY A 171 -9.10 11.39 13.65
N GLU A 172 -9.13 12.70 13.92
CA GLU A 172 -7.91 13.51 14.04
C GLU A 172 -7.09 13.18 15.30
N ILE A 173 -7.76 12.93 16.43
CA ILE A 173 -7.10 12.61 17.70
C ILE A 173 -6.40 11.25 17.61
N GLY A 174 -7.09 10.25 17.06
CA GLY A 174 -6.51 8.92 16.87
C GLY A 174 -5.30 8.96 15.95
N LEU A 175 -5.41 9.65 14.81
CA LEU A 175 -4.27 9.85 13.91
C LEU A 175 -3.09 10.54 14.62
N ALA A 176 -3.34 11.60 15.39
CA ALA A 176 -2.29 12.30 16.11
C ALA A 176 -1.53 11.38 17.07
N GLY A 177 -2.24 10.53 17.84
CA GLY A 177 -1.61 9.58 18.76
C GLY A 177 -0.78 8.49 18.06
N VAL A 178 -1.23 8.01 16.89
CA VAL A 178 -0.44 7.08 16.08
C VAL A 178 0.81 7.75 15.52
N LEU A 179 0.71 9.01 15.07
CA LEU A 179 1.86 9.78 14.61
C LEU A 179 2.85 10.08 15.75
N ASP A 180 2.38 10.35 16.97
CA ASP A 180 3.25 10.53 18.15
C ASP A 180 4.07 9.25 18.41
N THR A 181 3.42 8.09 18.32
CA THR A 181 4.07 6.78 18.48
C THR A 181 5.09 6.51 17.36
N ALA A 182 4.77 6.89 16.13
CA ALA A 182 5.67 6.78 14.98
C ALA A 182 6.92 7.69 15.14
N GLU A 183 6.74 8.92 15.60
CA GLU A 183 7.84 9.84 15.85
C GLU A 183 8.72 9.40 17.03
N ALA A 184 8.11 8.88 18.11
CA ALA A 184 8.86 8.29 19.22
C ALA A 184 9.71 7.07 18.78
N HIS A 185 9.21 6.26 17.84
CA HIS A 185 9.98 5.17 17.21
C HIS A 185 11.20 5.69 16.47
N LEU A 186 10.99 6.71 15.64
CA LEU A 186 12.05 7.34 14.87
C LEU A 186 13.15 7.90 15.78
N ASP A 187 12.77 8.56 16.88
CA ASP A 187 13.71 9.08 17.86
C ASP A 187 14.39 7.98 18.68
N HIS A 188 13.71 6.84 18.93
CA HIS A 188 14.34 5.67 19.52
C HIS A 188 15.40 5.07 18.59
N ALA A 189 15.07 4.86 17.31
CA ALA A 189 15.99 4.34 16.30
C ALA A 189 17.22 5.24 16.13
N ARG A 190 17.03 6.56 16.06
CA ARG A 190 18.12 7.55 15.99
C ARG A 190 19.08 7.44 17.16
N ARG A 191 18.57 7.26 18.38
CA ARG A 191 19.40 7.08 19.59
C ARG A 191 20.18 5.77 19.60
N ARG A 192 19.68 4.71 18.94
CA ARG A 192 20.39 3.43 18.81
C ARG A 192 21.47 3.43 17.73
N GLY A 193 21.43 4.35 16.76
CA GLY A 193 22.40 4.41 15.67
C GLY A 193 22.45 3.10 14.87
N GLY A 194 23.64 2.50 14.75
CA GLY A 194 23.85 1.25 13.99
C GLY A 194 23.05 0.04 14.49
N ALA A 195 22.60 0.05 15.75
CA ALA A 195 21.74 -0.99 16.32
C ALA A 195 20.24 -0.79 16.02
N ALA A 196 19.86 0.19 15.17
CA ALA A 196 18.50 0.35 14.70
C ALA A 196 18.03 -0.81 13.82
N ALA A 197 18.97 -1.55 13.21
CA ALA A 197 18.67 -2.74 12.42
C ALA A 197 17.97 -3.84 13.24
N ASP A 198 18.21 -3.89 14.56
CA ASP A 198 17.63 -4.90 15.46
C ASP A 198 16.20 -4.54 15.93
N LEU A 199 15.71 -3.33 15.62
CA LEU A 199 14.35 -2.94 16.00
C LEU A 199 13.31 -3.66 15.16
N PRO A 200 12.14 -4.03 15.71
CA PRO A 200 11.05 -4.53 14.88
C PRO A 200 10.60 -3.45 13.90
N GLU A 201 10.12 -3.88 12.73
CA GLU A 201 9.52 -2.98 11.76
C GLU A 201 8.23 -2.38 12.31
N ARG A 202 7.97 -1.12 11.97
CA ARG A 202 6.72 -0.45 12.26
C ARG A 202 6.02 -0.07 10.96
N LEU A 203 4.83 -0.61 10.76
CA LEU A 203 3.96 -0.30 9.63
C LEU A 203 2.78 0.53 10.11
N VAL A 204 2.61 1.73 9.58
CA VAL A 204 1.41 2.53 9.80
C VAL A 204 0.59 2.56 8.53
N VAL A 205 -0.67 2.13 8.62
CA VAL A 205 -1.61 2.07 7.49
C VAL A 205 -2.70 3.11 7.74
N ILE A 206 -2.81 4.09 6.84
CA ILE A 206 -3.67 5.25 6.99
C ILE A 206 -4.69 5.29 5.84
N ALA A 207 -5.96 5.16 6.20
CA ALA A 207 -7.10 5.32 5.30
C ALA A 207 -7.71 6.72 5.51
N GLY A 208 -7.39 7.64 4.60
CA GLY A 208 -7.83 9.03 4.66
C GLY A 208 -7.04 9.90 5.63
N LEU A 209 -7.09 11.21 5.40
CA LEU A 209 -6.56 12.24 6.29
C LEU A 209 -7.71 13.13 6.81
N PRO A 210 -7.54 13.83 7.95
CA PRO A 210 -8.54 14.80 8.41
C PRO A 210 -8.78 15.93 7.39
N PRO A 211 -9.92 16.66 7.45
CA PRO A 211 -10.26 17.70 6.49
C PRO A 211 -9.18 18.80 6.34
N GLU A 212 -8.55 19.18 7.44
CA GLU A 212 -7.49 20.20 7.51
C GLU A 212 -6.12 19.57 7.84
N PRO A 213 -5.41 18.97 6.86
CA PRO A 213 -4.23 18.15 7.12
C PRO A 213 -2.95 18.98 7.35
N GLY A 214 -3.03 20.29 7.60
CA GLY A 214 -1.88 21.19 7.58
C GLY A 214 -0.72 20.73 8.49
N ALA A 215 -1.00 20.54 9.78
CA ALA A 215 -0.01 20.04 10.74
C ALA A 215 0.40 18.58 10.46
N VAL A 216 -0.57 17.74 10.11
CA VAL A 216 -0.37 16.33 9.77
C VAL A 216 0.58 16.15 8.59
N THR A 217 0.51 17.02 7.58
CA THR A 217 1.33 16.93 6.36
C THR A 217 2.82 17.09 6.67
N ALA A 218 3.18 18.04 7.53
CA ALA A 218 4.58 18.25 7.91
C ALA A 218 5.15 17.04 8.68
N ARG A 219 4.34 16.45 9.57
CA ARG A 219 4.70 15.23 10.32
C ARG A 219 4.90 14.04 9.39
N LEU A 220 3.95 13.80 8.49
CA LEU A 220 4.05 12.75 7.48
C LEU A 220 5.27 12.94 6.58
N ALA A 221 5.57 14.17 6.15
CA ALA A 221 6.77 14.44 5.33
C ALA A 221 8.07 14.08 6.05
N ASN A 222 8.18 14.37 7.36
CA ASN A 222 9.33 13.98 8.18
C ASN A 222 9.44 12.45 8.33
N LEU A 223 8.31 11.77 8.60
CA LEU A 223 8.26 10.30 8.67
C LEU A 223 8.62 9.65 7.34
N ILE A 224 8.18 10.22 6.21
CA ILE A 224 8.53 9.73 4.88
C ILE A 224 10.02 9.90 4.58
N ALA A 225 10.62 11.00 5.04
CA ALA A 225 12.01 11.30 4.77
C ALA A 225 12.99 10.44 5.59
N SER A 226 12.64 10.09 6.83
CA SER A 226 13.55 9.40 7.77
C SER A 226 13.09 8.01 8.20
N GLY A 227 11.86 7.61 7.84
CA GLY A 227 11.21 6.39 8.30
C GLY A 227 11.94 5.11 7.89
N PRO A 228 12.34 4.94 6.61
CA PRO A 228 12.93 3.68 6.16
C PRO A 228 14.22 3.33 6.90
N GLU A 229 15.09 4.30 7.18
CA GLU A 229 16.29 4.11 8.01
C GLU A 229 15.97 3.69 9.44
N ALA A 230 14.81 4.08 9.95
CA ALA A 230 14.31 3.73 11.27
C ALA A 230 13.39 2.49 11.26
N ARG A 231 13.34 1.74 10.15
CA ARG A 231 12.44 0.59 9.96
C ARG A 231 10.96 0.95 10.14
N LEU A 232 10.60 2.18 9.78
CA LEU A 232 9.24 2.70 9.81
C LEU A 232 8.72 2.90 8.39
N HIS A 233 7.57 2.30 8.11
CA HIS A 233 6.96 2.26 6.79
C HIS A 233 5.52 2.75 6.85
N LEU A 234 5.07 3.36 5.76
CA LEU A 234 3.74 3.94 5.66
C LEU A 234 3.03 3.35 4.45
N VAL A 235 1.75 3.03 4.63
CA VAL A 235 0.79 2.82 3.53
C VAL A 235 -0.29 3.87 3.72
N LEU A 236 -0.34 4.86 2.83
CA LEU A 236 -1.25 6.00 2.93
C LEU A 236 -2.16 6.04 1.71
N ALA A 237 -3.47 6.07 1.93
CA ALA A 237 -4.47 6.24 0.88
C ALA A 237 -5.32 7.48 1.18
N ASP A 238 -5.16 8.53 0.39
CA ASP A 238 -6.01 9.73 0.47
C ASP A 238 -6.01 10.47 -0.87
N ALA A 239 -7.18 10.99 -1.26
CA ALA A 239 -7.38 11.69 -2.53
C ALA A 239 -6.56 12.99 -2.69
N ARG A 240 -5.89 13.47 -1.64
CA ARG A 240 -5.02 14.66 -1.66
C ARG A 240 -3.53 14.30 -1.73
N VAL A 241 -3.17 13.03 -1.61
CA VAL A 241 -1.79 12.58 -1.79
C VAL A 241 -1.39 12.78 -3.26
N ARG A 242 -0.21 13.35 -3.50
CA ARG A 242 0.25 13.69 -4.86
C ARG A 242 1.64 13.10 -5.13
N PRO A 243 1.90 12.59 -6.36
CA PRO A 243 3.17 11.93 -6.72
C PRO A 243 4.43 12.78 -6.55
N ASN A 244 4.33 14.11 -6.66
CA ASN A 244 5.49 15.02 -6.70
C ASN A 244 5.85 15.65 -5.35
N ARG A 245 5.26 15.21 -4.23
CA ARG A 245 5.48 15.85 -2.91
C ARG A 245 6.04 14.91 -1.84
N SER A 246 6.29 13.63 -2.13
CA SER A 246 6.51 12.60 -1.09
C SER A 246 7.91 11.96 -1.11
N GLY A 247 8.92 12.63 -1.67
CA GLY A 247 10.31 12.16 -1.63
C GLY A 247 10.61 10.96 -2.55
N THR A 248 11.89 10.62 -2.68
CA THR A 248 12.41 9.60 -3.62
C THR A 248 12.13 8.15 -3.21
N ARG A 249 11.59 7.91 -2.01
CA ARG A 249 11.36 6.58 -1.43
C ARG A 249 9.89 6.23 -1.20
N THR A 250 8.99 6.97 -1.84
CA THR A 250 7.55 6.66 -1.81
C THR A 250 7.13 6.13 -3.17
N THR A 251 6.64 4.90 -3.21
CA THR A 251 6.00 4.36 -4.41
C THR A 251 4.57 4.90 -4.50
N HIS A 252 4.29 5.63 -5.57
CA HIS A 252 2.97 6.21 -5.81
C HIS A 252 2.11 5.30 -6.69
N VAL A 253 0.86 5.10 -6.27
CA VAL A 253 -0.19 4.42 -7.03
C VAL A 253 -1.25 5.46 -7.36
N SER A 254 -1.38 5.76 -8.64
CA SER A 254 -2.39 6.68 -9.15
C SER A 254 -3.58 5.95 -9.75
N LEU A 255 -4.77 6.16 -9.20
CA LEU A 255 -5.99 5.50 -9.65
C LEU A 255 -6.72 6.38 -10.68
N SER A 256 -6.99 5.85 -11.87
CA SER A 256 -7.68 6.57 -12.93
C SER A 256 -8.48 5.64 -13.84
N GLY A 257 -9.76 5.95 -14.06
CA GLY A 257 -10.66 5.08 -14.82
C GLY A 257 -10.76 3.70 -14.18
N ASP A 258 -10.53 2.64 -14.95
CA ASP A 258 -10.53 1.23 -14.52
C ASP A 258 -9.15 0.70 -14.11
N ARG A 259 -8.09 1.53 -14.15
CA ARG A 259 -6.71 1.09 -13.94
C ARG A 259 -5.95 1.96 -12.95
N ALA A 260 -4.82 1.43 -12.51
CA ALA A 260 -3.83 2.15 -11.72
C ALA A 260 -2.55 2.38 -12.55
N THR A 261 -1.87 3.49 -12.30
CA THR A 261 -0.48 3.69 -12.69
C THR A 261 0.36 3.56 -11.44
N VAL A 262 1.40 2.74 -11.48
CA VAL A 262 2.31 2.55 -10.34
C VAL A 262 3.68 3.08 -10.73
N ALA A 263 4.25 3.94 -9.90
CA ALA A 263 5.57 4.53 -10.14
C ALA A 263 6.62 3.42 -10.37
N GLY A 264 7.38 3.53 -11.47
CA GLY A 264 8.38 2.52 -11.86
C GLY A 264 7.83 1.35 -12.68
N ILE A 265 6.51 1.24 -12.88
CA ILE A 265 5.89 0.18 -13.69
C ILE A 265 5.42 0.78 -15.04
N PRO A 266 5.91 0.27 -16.19
CA PRO A 266 5.66 0.90 -17.49
C PRO A 266 4.29 0.57 -18.10
N LEU A 267 3.51 -0.31 -17.48
CA LEU A 267 2.18 -0.72 -17.94
C LEU A 267 1.11 -0.35 -16.91
N PRO A 268 -0.12 -0.05 -17.36
CA PRO A 268 -1.26 0.07 -16.47
C PRO A 268 -1.45 -1.20 -15.64
N VAL A 269 -1.66 -1.01 -14.35
CA VAL A 269 -1.88 -2.07 -13.36
C VAL A 269 -3.37 -2.22 -13.12
N ARG A 270 -3.87 -3.45 -13.20
CA ARG A 270 -5.15 -3.80 -12.60
C ARG A 270 -4.88 -4.18 -11.15
N VAL A 271 -5.35 -3.37 -10.21
CA VAL A 271 -5.25 -3.66 -8.78
C VAL A 271 -5.97 -4.99 -8.50
N ASP A 272 -5.41 -5.79 -7.60
CA ASP A 272 -6.04 -7.04 -7.20
C ASP A 272 -7.44 -6.79 -6.61
N ALA A 273 -8.32 -7.78 -6.71
CA ALA A 273 -9.60 -7.71 -6.01
C ALA A 273 -9.37 -7.61 -4.49
N GLU A 274 -10.31 -6.95 -3.82
CA GLU A 274 -10.30 -6.89 -2.37
C GLU A 274 -10.37 -8.32 -1.79
N PRO A 275 -9.52 -8.65 -0.79
CA PRO A 275 -9.63 -9.93 -0.10
C PRO A 275 -10.97 -10.01 0.64
N GLU A 276 -11.59 -11.19 0.60
CA GLU A 276 -12.84 -11.43 1.34
C GLU A 276 -12.63 -11.19 2.85
N PRO A 277 -13.55 -10.50 3.56
CA PRO A 277 -13.39 -10.23 4.98
C PRO A 277 -13.15 -11.48 5.83
N GLU A 278 -13.76 -12.60 5.45
CA GLU A 278 -13.59 -13.91 6.09
C GLU A 278 -12.14 -14.40 5.98
N LEU A 279 -11.51 -14.23 4.80
CA LEU A 279 -10.10 -14.57 4.59
C LEU A 279 -9.19 -13.72 5.49
N ILE A 280 -9.47 -12.42 5.61
CA ILE A 280 -8.70 -11.51 6.49
C ILE A 280 -8.84 -11.97 7.95
N THR A 281 -10.07 -12.21 8.38
CA THR A 281 -10.41 -12.60 9.75
C THR A 281 -9.75 -13.93 10.11
N GLU A 282 -9.87 -14.94 9.25
CA GLU A 282 -9.28 -16.27 9.46
C GLU A 282 -7.75 -16.21 9.53
N LEU A 283 -7.11 -15.46 8.62
CA LEU A 283 -5.66 -15.31 8.62
C LEU A 283 -5.17 -14.56 9.87
N CYS A 284 -5.88 -13.50 10.28
CA CYS A 284 -5.57 -12.78 11.52
C CYS A 284 -5.74 -13.67 12.75
N GLY A 285 -6.76 -14.54 12.77
CA GLY A 285 -6.94 -15.54 13.84
C GLY A 285 -5.79 -16.55 13.89
N ARG A 286 -5.28 -17.00 12.75
CA ARG A 286 -4.09 -17.88 12.69
C ARG A 286 -2.83 -17.17 13.19
N LEU A 287 -2.64 -15.90 12.85
CA LEU A 287 -1.53 -15.10 13.35
C LEU A 287 -1.61 -14.91 14.88
N ALA A 288 -2.81 -14.66 15.41
CA ALA A 288 -3.07 -14.58 16.85
C ALA A 288 -2.72 -15.88 17.58
N ALA A 289 -3.16 -17.03 17.05
CA ALA A 289 -2.87 -18.34 17.63
C ALA A 289 -1.37 -18.67 17.63
N ASN A 290 -0.66 -18.35 16.54
CA ASN A 290 0.77 -18.64 16.43
C ASN A 290 1.63 -17.91 17.47
N ARG A 291 1.23 -16.73 17.95
CA ARG A 291 2.01 -15.99 18.97
C ARG A 291 1.79 -16.52 20.38
N GLN A 292 0.62 -17.08 20.67
CA GLN A 292 0.32 -17.64 21.99
C GLN A 292 1.17 -18.89 22.31
N TRP A 293 1.52 -19.68 21.29
CA TRP A 293 2.34 -20.90 21.45
C TRP A 293 3.79 -20.61 21.88
N VAL A 294 4.36 -19.47 21.47
CA VAL A 294 5.75 -19.12 21.82
C VAL A 294 5.91 -18.77 23.31
N ILE A 295 4.83 -18.41 24.01
CA ILE A 295 4.90 -18.06 25.44
C ILE A 295 4.78 -19.31 26.33
N GLU A 296 4.15 -20.39 25.87
CA GLU A 296 3.94 -21.61 26.68
C GLU A 296 5.14 -22.59 26.64
N ASP A 297 5.93 -22.62 25.56
CA ASP A 297 7.07 -23.56 25.43
C ASP A 297 8.35 -23.13 26.18
N ASP A 298 8.40 -21.94 26.79
CA ASP A 298 9.55 -21.45 27.58
C ASP A 298 9.43 -21.73 29.10
N LEU A 299 8.50 -22.60 29.52
CA LEU A 299 8.24 -22.92 30.94
C LEU A 299 8.39 -24.41 31.32
N THR A 300 9.08 -25.24 30.53
CA THR A 300 9.43 -26.62 30.93
C THR A 300 10.90 -26.95 30.83
#